data_AF-A0A843WEC7-F1
#
_entry.id   AF-A0A843WEC7-F1
#
_cell.length_a   1.000
_cell.length_b   1.000
_cell.length_c   1.000
_cell.angle_alpha   90.00
_cell.angle_beta   90.00
_cell.angle_gamma   90.00
#
_symmetry.space_group_name_H-M   'P 1'
#
loop_
_entity.id
_entity.type
_entity.pdbx_description
1 polymer ?
#
loop_
_entity_poly.entity_id
_entity_poly.type
_entity_poly.pdbx_seq_one_letter_code
_entity_poly.pdbx_strand_id
1 'polypeptide(L)'
;MYDPPSNGTFPHSVYLLKDYRSFLTCDLRNAKMVGSVTQGGGAGFAFVLRRSRPHYFACGERNGFHCRVGMMKFPVFPFPFKRWH
;
A
#
# COMPACT_ATOMS: atom_id res chain seq x y z
N MET A 1 -6.65 -11.42 -5.67
CA MET A 1 -6.86 -10.77 -6.98
C MET A 1 -7.31 -9.35 -6.70
N TYR A 2 -6.76 -8.35 -7.40
CA TYR A 2 -7.31 -6.99 -7.37
C TYR A 2 -8.49 -6.99 -8.35
N ASP A 3 -9.71 -6.83 -7.84
CA ASP A 3 -10.89 -6.84 -8.69
C ASP A 3 -10.91 -5.58 -9.58
N PRO A 4 -11.27 -5.70 -10.88
CA PRO A 4 -11.41 -4.55 -11.74
C PRO A 4 -12.56 -3.63 -11.25
N PRO A 5 -12.47 -2.31 -11.47
CA PRO A 5 -13.54 -1.38 -11.07
C PRO A 5 -14.88 -1.74 -11.74
N SER A 6 -15.86 -2.15 -10.95
CA SER A 6 -17.26 -2.37 -11.28
C SER A 6 -18.15 -1.48 -10.41
N ASN A 7 -19.42 -1.29 -10.79
CA ASN A 7 -20.40 -0.48 -10.03
C ASN A 7 -20.60 -0.93 -8.56
N GLY A 8 -20.08 -2.09 -8.16
CA GLY A 8 -20.11 -2.59 -6.78
C GLY A 8 -18.75 -2.62 -6.05
N THR A 9 -17.63 -2.37 -6.74
CA THR A 9 -16.29 -2.36 -6.12
C THR A 9 -15.89 -0.93 -5.81
N PHE A 10 -15.62 -0.65 -4.54
CA PHE A 10 -15.06 0.64 -4.16
C PHE A 10 -13.65 0.79 -4.73
N PRO A 11 -13.27 1.99 -5.21
CA PRO A 11 -11.91 2.20 -5.69
C PRO A 11 -10.89 1.99 -4.56
N HIS A 12 -9.68 1.55 -4.93
CA HIS A 12 -8.58 1.32 -4.01
C HIS A 12 -7.28 1.91 -4.56
N SER A 13 -6.64 2.79 -3.78
CA SER A 13 -5.30 3.30 -4.00
C SER A 13 -4.28 2.60 -3.11
N VAL A 14 -3.00 2.73 -3.43
CA VAL A 14 -1.88 2.24 -2.63
C VAL A 14 -1.05 3.43 -2.18
N TYR A 15 -0.95 3.62 -0.86
CA TYR A 15 -0.10 4.62 -0.23
C TYR A 15 1.06 3.94 0.49
N LEU A 16 2.25 4.55 0.39
CA LEU A 16 3.40 4.24 1.21
C LEU A 16 3.42 5.16 2.42
N LEU A 17 3.28 4.57 3.60
CA LEU A 17 3.30 5.26 4.89
C LEU A 17 4.73 5.55 5.33
N LYS A 18 4.88 6.66 6.06
CA LYS A 18 6.18 7.17 6.50
C LYS A 18 6.92 6.19 7.42
N ASP A 19 6.22 5.59 8.37
CA ASP A 19 6.78 4.76 9.42
C ASP A 19 5.76 3.77 10.03
N TYR A 20 6.22 2.95 10.96
CA TYR A 20 5.42 1.93 11.63
C TYR A 20 4.27 2.52 12.46
N ARG A 21 4.44 3.71 13.04
CA ARG A 21 3.39 4.36 13.82
C ARG A 21 2.24 4.78 12.90
N SER A 22 2.57 5.41 11.77
CA SER A 22 1.57 5.72 10.74
C SER A 22 0.84 4.47 10.23
N PHE A 23 1.52 3.33 10.12
CA PHE A 23 0.93 2.04 9.75
C PHE A 23 -0.07 1.49 10.77
N LEU A 24 0.26 1.55 12.06
CA LEU A 24 -0.64 1.11 13.11
C LEU A 24 -1.90 1.99 13.18
N THR A 25 -1.73 3.31 13.10
CA THR A 25 -2.82 4.28 13.28
C THR A 25 -3.54 4.68 11.99
N CYS A 26 -3.09 4.20 10.83
CA CYS A 26 -3.56 4.65 9.51
C CYS A 26 -3.47 6.18 9.34
N ASP A 27 -2.37 6.79 9.79
CA ASP A 27 -2.12 8.23 9.60
C ASP A 27 -1.58 8.50 8.19
N LEU A 28 -2.41 9.12 7.35
CA LEU A 28 -2.12 9.40 5.95
C LEU A 28 -1.47 10.77 5.69
N ARG A 29 -1.31 11.64 6.70
CA ARG A 29 -0.90 13.06 6.50
C ARG A 29 0.42 13.23 5.74
N ASN A 30 1.35 12.27 5.86
CA ASN A 30 2.64 12.26 5.18
C ASN A 30 2.82 11.02 4.30
N ALA A 31 1.73 10.35 3.96
CA ALA A 31 1.76 9.18 3.12
C ALA A 31 1.92 9.57 1.65
N LYS A 32 2.72 8.80 0.91
CA LYS A 32 2.91 9.02 -0.52
C LYS A 32 2.01 8.07 -1.30
N MET A 33 1.13 8.58 -2.15
CA MET A 33 0.43 7.73 -3.11
C MET A 33 1.46 7.13 -4.08
N VAL A 34 1.47 5.80 -4.18
CA VAL A 34 2.35 5.06 -5.08
C VAL A 34 1.55 4.37 -6.18
N GLY A 35 0.28 4.03 -5.94
CA GLY A 35 -0.66 3.55 -6.95
C GLY A 35 -2.01 4.26 -6.82
N SER A 36 -2.53 4.83 -7.90
CA SER A 36 -3.85 5.45 -7.95
C SER A 36 -4.96 4.41 -8.18
N VAL A 37 -6.21 4.84 -8.03
CA VAL A 37 -7.40 4.00 -8.20
C VAL A 37 -7.59 3.44 -9.61
N THR A 38 -6.92 4.01 -10.62
CA THR A 38 -6.98 3.54 -12.01
C THR A 38 -5.86 2.57 -12.36
N GLN A 39 -4.80 2.49 -11.54
CA GLN A 39 -3.60 1.71 -11.83
C GLN A 39 -3.71 0.23 -11.45
N GLY A 40 -4.80 -0.20 -10.80
CA GLY A 40 -5.05 -1.62 -10.55
C GLY A 40 -5.70 -2.35 -11.72
N GLY A 41 -6.19 -1.64 -12.75
CA GLY A 41 -6.70 -2.24 -13.98
C GLY A 41 -5.59 -2.63 -14.98
N GLY A 42 -5.91 -3.47 -15.96
CA GLY A 42 -4.97 -3.87 -17.02
C GLY A 42 -3.78 -4.68 -16.48
N ALA A 43 -2.55 -4.20 -16.71
CA ALA A 43 -1.32 -4.84 -16.23
C ALA A 43 -1.09 -4.66 -14.71
N GLY A 44 -1.91 -3.84 -14.05
CA GLY A 44 -1.80 -3.54 -12.63
C GLY A 44 -0.67 -2.57 -12.29
N PHE A 45 -0.33 -2.51 -11.01
CA PHE A 45 0.64 -1.59 -10.44
C PHE A 45 1.88 -2.35 -9.91
N ALA A 46 3.07 -1.82 -10.18
CA ALA A 46 4.32 -2.35 -9.67
C ALA A 46 5.07 -1.30 -8.83
N PHE A 47 5.61 -1.71 -7.69
CA PHE A 47 6.46 -0.89 -6.83
C PHE A 47 7.83 -1.55 -6.64
N VAL A 48 8.91 -0.80 -6.92
CA VAL A 48 10.28 -1.30 -6.77
C VAL A 48 10.84 -0.97 -5.38
N LEU A 49 11.24 -1.99 -4.63
CA LEU A 49 11.86 -1.85 -3.32
C LEU A 49 13.35 -1.47 -3.46
N ARG A 50 13.64 -0.16 -3.53
CA ARG A 50 15.02 0.33 -3.70
C ARG A 50 15.87 0.36 -2.42
N ARG A 51 15.25 0.31 -1.24
CA ARG A 51 15.94 0.45 0.06
C ARG A 51 15.75 -0.82 0.88
N SER A 52 16.80 -1.29 1.55
CA SER A 52 16.72 -2.42 2.50
C SER A 52 16.14 -1.96 3.84
N ARG A 53 14.89 -1.51 3.84
CA ARG A 53 14.14 -1.09 5.03
C ARG A 53 12.67 -1.51 4.92
N PRO A 54 11.93 -1.63 6.04
CA PRO A 54 10.49 -1.90 5.99
C PRO A 54 9.74 -0.86 5.15
N HIS A 55 8.79 -1.32 4.35
CA HIS A 55 7.83 -0.49 3.61
C HIS A 55 6.43 -0.81 4.11
N TYR A 56 5.66 0.22 4.43
CA TYR A 56 4.32 0.06 4.98
C TYR A 56 3.30 0.57 3.97
N PHE A 57 2.50 -0.34 3.42
CA PHE A 57 1.49 0.00 2.43
C PHE A 57 0.09 -0.01 3.04
N ALA A 58 -0.76 0.90 2.58
CA ALA A 58 -2.16 0.97 2.99
C ALA A 58 -3.05 1.58 1.89
N CYS A 59 -4.35 1.30 1.97
CA CYS A 59 -5.35 1.99 1.17
C CYS A 59 -5.63 3.39 1.73
N GLY A 60 -5.50 4.42 0.89
CA GLY A 60 -5.77 5.81 1.27
C GLY A 60 -7.24 6.22 1.15
N GLU A 61 -8.02 5.43 0.41
CA GLU A 61 -9.42 5.76 0.10
C GLU A 61 -10.30 5.92 1.33
N ARG A 62 -11.33 6.78 1.18
CA ARG A 62 -12.24 7.18 2.26
C ARG A 62 -11.49 7.69 3.49
N ASN A 63 -10.46 8.52 3.28
CA ASN A 63 -9.65 9.12 4.35
C ASN A 63 -9.06 8.06 5.32
N GLY A 64 -8.59 6.94 4.78
CA GLY A 64 -8.02 5.84 5.55
C GLY A 64 -9.03 4.91 6.22
N PHE A 65 -10.32 5.03 5.95
CA PHE A 65 -11.33 4.10 6.47
C PHE A 65 -11.06 2.65 6.02
N HIS A 66 -10.67 2.45 4.76
CA HIS A 66 -10.29 1.12 4.25
C HIS A 66 -9.05 0.55 4.96
N CYS A 67 -8.09 1.39 5.34
CA CYS A 67 -6.93 0.98 6.14
C CYS A 67 -7.33 0.57 7.57
N ARG A 68 -8.20 1.35 8.22
CA ARG A 68 -8.51 1.22 9.65
C ARG A 68 -9.53 0.14 9.95
N VAL A 69 -10.62 0.12 9.20
CA VAL A 69 -11.75 -0.78 9.41
C VAL A 69 -11.64 -1.99 8.48
N GLY A 70 -11.32 -1.75 7.21
CA GLY A 70 -11.13 -2.82 6.22
C GLY A 70 -9.80 -3.55 6.32
N MET A 71 -8.90 -3.12 7.22
CA MET A 71 -7.55 -3.68 7.40
C MET A 71 -6.73 -3.75 6.10
N MET A 72 -7.04 -2.88 5.12
CA MET A 72 -6.35 -2.82 3.83
C MET A 72 -4.99 -2.16 3.98
N LYS A 73 -4.07 -2.89 4.60
CA LYS A 73 -2.71 -2.50 4.89
C LYS A 73 -1.82 -3.73 5.03
N PHE A 74 -0.58 -3.62 4.59
CA PHE A 74 0.40 -4.68 4.74
C PHE A 74 1.83 -4.13 4.81
N PRO A 75 2.70 -4.71 5.65
CA PRO A 75 4.12 -4.38 5.65
C PRO A 75 4.89 -5.27 4.66
N VAL A 76 5.98 -4.74 4.11
CA VAL A 76 6.96 -5.49 3.32
C VAL A 76 8.34 -5.25 3.91
N PHE A 77 8.99 -6.34 4.31
CA PHE A 77 10.34 -6.33 4.86
C PHE A 77 11.30 -6.89 3.81
N PRO A 78 11.99 -6.05 3.03
CA PRO A 78 13.06 -6.53 2.18
C PRO A 78 14.16 -7.07 3.10
N PHE A 79 14.31 -8.39 3.13
CA PHE A 79 15.48 -8.99 3.77
C PHE A 79 16.71 -8.53 3.01
N PRO A 80 17.77 -8.06 3.68
CA PRO A 80 19.05 -7.94 3.01
C PRO A 80 19.37 -9.35 2.52
N PHE A 81 19.55 -9.51 1.21
CA PHE A 81 20.16 -10.71 0.67
C PHE A 81 21.54 -10.82 1.35
N LYS A 82 21.62 -11.53 2.49
CA LYS A 82 22.84 -12.26 2.79
C LYS A 82 22.97 -13.20 1.61
N ARG A 83 23.81 -12.84 0.64
CA ARG A 83 24.37 -13.82 -0.28
C ARG A 83 24.90 -14.92 0.63
N TRP A 84 24.19 -16.05 0.68
CA TRP A 84 24.73 -17.24 1.29
C TRP A 84 26.04 -17.51 0.55
N HIS A 85 27.13 -17.46 1.30
CA HIS A 85 28.49 -17.65 0.82
C HIS A 85 29.08 -18.81 1.58
#